data_AF-A0A849G4S4-F1
#
_entry.id   AF-A0A849G4S4-F1
#
_cell.length_a   1.000
_cell.length_b   1.000
_cell.length_c   1.000
_cell.angle_alpha   90.00
_cell.angle_beta   90.00
_cell.angle_gamma   90.00
#
_symmetry.space_group_name_H-M   'P 1'
#
loop_
_entity.id
_entity.type
_entity.pdbx_description
1 polymer ?
#
loop_
_entity_poly.entity_id
_entity_poly.type
_entity_poly.pdbx_seq_one_letter_code
_entity_poly.pdbx_strand_id
1 'polypeptide(L)'
;MKDSESSIQPIYVTGPAVPELEFSVVTLLASDDNYRRMLRSFEDKGFGPDNTEFVAIDNRQGNKLDGYQALRAVAPQLRGRFVLFAHDDIELTADGYTALHAVLTDLEARDPLWMVAGNSGLFTDTLFAHLDDPHGTFRLPGNTPQQVRTLDENFLVMPRARMVFPSVDLKGFHLFGTDICLHAGFAGGTAYTIPFLLTHHSGGKPSPEFRATKARIENKYARFGIRGLLKAPSSDLHFGWQGSVLRKTNIAATWLRQKTGRLAQIFARSARENTETK
;
A
#
# COMPACT_ATOMS: atom_id res chain seq x y z
N MET A 1 9.66 61.11 8.80
CA MET A 1 10.20 59.84 8.29
C MET A 1 9.01 59.07 7.77
N LYS A 2 8.91 58.87 6.44
CA LYS A 2 7.97 57.89 5.90
C LYS A 2 8.66 56.55 6.11
N ASP A 3 8.18 55.77 7.07
CA ASP A 3 8.58 54.38 7.19
C ASP A 3 8.32 53.73 5.83
N SER A 4 9.39 53.35 5.14
CA SER A 4 9.30 52.63 3.89
C SER A 4 8.78 51.24 4.24
N GLU A 5 7.47 51.02 4.08
CA GLU A 5 6.91 49.68 4.16
C GLU A 5 7.70 48.77 3.23
N SER A 6 8.15 47.64 3.77
CA SER A 6 8.87 46.62 3.01
C SER A 6 8.02 46.19 1.81
N SER A 7 8.63 46.08 0.62
CA SER A 7 7.97 45.48 -0.55
C SER A 7 7.76 43.97 -0.41
N ILE A 8 8.35 43.35 0.62
CA ILE A 8 8.18 41.93 0.93
C ILE A 8 6.90 41.75 1.73
N GLN A 9 5.93 41.05 1.15
CA GLN A 9 4.69 40.64 1.80
C GLN A 9 4.81 39.16 2.22
N PRO A 10 5.06 38.86 3.51
CA PRO A 10 5.14 37.48 3.97
C PRO A 10 3.76 36.80 3.91
N ILE A 11 3.78 35.48 3.67
CA ILE A 11 2.58 34.65 3.81
C ILE A 11 2.43 34.27 5.29
N TYR A 12 1.36 34.73 5.92
CA TYR A 12 1.03 34.37 7.30
C TYR A 12 0.20 33.09 7.33
N VAL A 13 0.78 32.02 7.87
CA VAL A 13 0.11 30.71 8.01
C VAL A 13 -0.46 30.61 9.42
N THR A 14 -1.78 30.57 9.53
CA THR A 14 -2.51 30.49 10.82
C THR A 14 -3.12 29.12 11.08
N GLY A 15 -3.04 28.22 10.11
CA GLY A 15 -3.57 26.86 10.20
C GLY A 15 -3.16 26.02 8.98
N PRO A 16 -3.67 24.78 8.89
CA PRO A 16 -3.44 23.93 7.73
C PRO A 16 -3.92 24.57 6.43
N ALA A 17 -3.30 24.20 5.31
CA ALA A 17 -3.75 24.65 4.00
C ALA A 17 -5.18 24.15 3.72
N VAL A 18 -6.05 25.07 3.27
CA VAL A 18 -7.39 24.71 2.82
C VAL A 18 -7.26 23.95 1.49
N PRO A 19 -7.86 22.75 1.36
CA PRO A 19 -7.84 22.01 0.11
C PRO A 19 -8.75 22.67 -0.94
N GLU A 20 -8.33 22.63 -2.21
CA GLU A 20 -9.13 23.15 -3.34
C GLU A 20 -10.02 22.06 -3.94
N LEU A 21 -9.60 20.80 -3.81
CA LEU A 21 -10.26 19.60 -4.32
C LEU A 21 -10.40 18.57 -3.19
N GLU A 22 -11.26 17.57 -3.37
CA GLU A 22 -11.35 16.48 -2.41
C GLU A 22 -10.20 15.49 -2.59
N PHE A 23 -9.85 15.17 -3.84
CA PHE A 23 -8.85 14.16 -4.15
C PHE A 23 -7.74 14.67 -5.09
N SER A 24 -6.51 14.24 -4.82
CA SER A 24 -5.43 14.19 -5.80
C SER A 24 -5.05 12.73 -6.03
N VAL A 25 -5.20 12.23 -7.26
CA VAL A 25 -4.84 10.86 -7.63
C VAL A 25 -3.47 10.88 -8.29
N VAL A 26 -2.47 10.33 -7.59
CA VAL A 26 -1.09 10.19 -8.06
C VAL A 26 -0.88 8.78 -8.58
N THR A 27 -0.41 8.66 -9.82
CA THR A 27 -0.22 7.36 -10.48
C THR A 27 1.21 7.20 -11.00
N LEU A 28 1.83 6.05 -10.72
CA LEU A 28 3.07 5.62 -11.39
C LEU A 28 2.73 5.08 -12.78
N LEU A 29 2.83 5.91 -13.81
CA LEU A 29 2.40 5.58 -15.16
C LEU A 29 3.49 4.81 -15.92
N ALA A 30 3.23 3.54 -16.22
CA ALA A 30 4.07 2.68 -17.05
C ALA A 30 3.40 2.28 -18.38
N SER A 31 2.07 2.16 -18.41
CA SER A 31 1.29 1.74 -19.57
C SER A 31 0.17 2.74 -19.89
N ASP A 32 0.18 3.28 -21.10
CA ASP A 32 -0.88 4.19 -21.57
C ASP A 32 -2.26 3.51 -21.57
N ASP A 33 -2.33 2.22 -21.93
CA ASP A 33 -3.60 1.51 -22.04
C ASP A 33 -4.21 1.26 -20.65
N ASN A 34 -3.37 0.86 -19.69
CA ASN A 34 -3.80 0.69 -18.29
C ASN A 34 -4.33 2.02 -17.74
N TYR A 35 -3.57 3.10 -17.93
CA TYR A 35 -3.92 4.39 -17.37
C TYR A 35 -5.17 5.01 -18.02
N ARG A 36 -5.35 4.87 -19.35
CA ARG A 36 -6.60 5.30 -20.00
C ARG A 36 -7.81 4.53 -19.45
N ARG A 37 -7.68 3.22 -19.20
CA ARG A 37 -8.73 2.43 -18.56
C ARG A 37 -9.00 2.89 -17.13
N MET A 38 -7.94 3.12 -16.35
CA MET A 38 -8.05 3.66 -14.98
C MET A 38 -8.81 4.99 -14.99
N LEU A 39 -8.37 5.98 -15.78
CA LEU A 39 -9.00 7.30 -15.85
C LEU A 39 -10.48 7.21 -16.21
N ARG A 40 -10.83 6.40 -17.23
CA ARG A 40 -12.23 6.21 -17.63
C ARG A 40 -13.05 5.61 -16.49
N SER A 41 -12.54 4.60 -15.78
CA SER A 41 -13.26 4.01 -14.65
C SER A 41 -13.45 5.00 -13.49
N PHE A 42 -12.49 5.89 -13.25
CA PHE A 42 -12.61 6.95 -12.25
C PHE A 42 -13.66 7.99 -12.66
N GLU A 43 -13.64 8.44 -13.90
CA GLU A 43 -14.64 9.38 -14.45
C GLU A 43 -16.06 8.78 -14.37
N ASP A 44 -16.25 7.55 -14.84
CA ASP A 44 -17.52 6.81 -14.79
C ASP A 44 -18.03 6.61 -13.34
N LYS A 45 -17.14 6.69 -12.35
CA LYS A 45 -17.43 6.54 -10.91
C LYS A 45 -17.44 7.86 -10.14
N GLY A 46 -17.50 8.99 -10.84
CA GLY A 46 -17.77 10.31 -10.26
C GLY A 46 -16.54 11.10 -9.82
N PHE A 47 -15.33 10.66 -10.18
CA PHE A 47 -14.12 11.46 -10.01
C PHE A 47 -13.94 12.35 -11.24
N GLY A 48 -14.23 13.64 -11.08
CA GLY A 48 -14.22 14.63 -12.16
C GLY A 48 -13.39 15.86 -11.81
N PRO A 49 -13.16 16.78 -12.78
CA PRO A 49 -12.28 17.94 -12.59
C PRO A 49 -12.74 18.90 -11.48
N ASP A 50 -14.02 18.87 -11.10
CA ASP A 50 -14.59 19.70 -10.04
C ASP A 50 -14.24 19.19 -8.62
N ASN A 51 -13.83 17.93 -8.48
CA ASN A 51 -13.58 17.30 -7.18
C ASN A 51 -12.24 16.56 -7.07
N THR A 52 -11.61 16.26 -8.21
CA THR A 52 -10.43 15.40 -8.30
C THR A 52 -9.46 15.93 -9.36
N GLU A 53 -8.18 15.87 -9.06
CA GLU A 53 -7.11 16.00 -10.06
C GLU A 53 -6.33 14.70 -10.22
N PHE A 54 -5.76 14.50 -11.40
CA PHE A 54 -4.94 13.34 -11.73
C PHE A 54 -3.51 13.78 -12.06
N VAL A 55 -2.55 13.22 -11.34
CA VAL A 55 -1.12 13.54 -11.46
C VAL A 55 -0.37 12.26 -11.83
N ALA A 56 -0.02 12.13 -13.10
CA ALA A 56 0.75 11.00 -13.59
C ALA A 56 2.26 11.25 -13.50
N ILE A 57 2.97 10.30 -12.89
CA ILE A 57 4.43 10.23 -12.92
C ILE A 57 4.83 9.40 -14.14
N ASP A 58 5.29 10.08 -15.17
CA ASP A 58 5.55 9.48 -16.48
C ASP A 58 6.82 8.63 -16.51
N ASN A 59 6.65 7.31 -16.33
CA ASN A 59 7.68 6.29 -16.45
C ASN A 59 7.62 5.49 -17.78
N ARG A 60 6.81 5.91 -18.76
CA ARG A 60 6.61 5.19 -20.03
C ARG A 60 7.89 5.05 -20.86
N GLN A 61 8.78 6.04 -20.74
CA GLN A 61 10.07 6.09 -21.43
C GLN A 61 11.24 5.70 -20.51
N GLY A 62 10.95 4.95 -19.45
CA GLY A 62 11.90 4.53 -18.43
C GLY A 62 11.53 5.04 -17.04
N ASN A 63 11.96 4.30 -16.02
CA ASN A 63 11.66 4.57 -14.62
C ASN A 63 12.39 5.83 -14.11
N LYS A 64 11.79 7.00 -14.32
CA LYS A 64 12.32 8.31 -13.88
C LYS A 64 12.19 8.51 -12.38
N LEU A 65 11.04 8.09 -11.83
CA LEU A 65 10.75 8.13 -10.41
C LEU A 65 10.16 6.80 -9.98
N ASP A 66 10.53 6.36 -8.78
CA ASP A 66 10.04 5.11 -8.21
C ASP A 66 9.07 5.36 -7.04
N GLY A 67 8.56 4.28 -6.44
CA GLY A 67 7.59 4.35 -5.35
C GLY A 67 8.09 5.05 -4.08
N TYR A 68 9.41 5.23 -3.93
CA TYR A 68 10.00 5.94 -2.80
C TYR A 68 10.18 7.44 -3.07
N GLN A 69 10.25 7.84 -4.33
CA GLN A 69 10.51 9.24 -4.74
C GLN A 69 9.25 9.98 -5.18
N ALA A 70 8.32 9.25 -5.79
CA ALA A 70 7.09 9.74 -6.42
C ALA A 70 6.35 10.82 -5.65
N LEU A 71 5.88 10.48 -4.44
CA LEU A 71 5.06 11.38 -3.62
C LEU A 71 5.77 12.69 -3.29
N ARG A 72 7.09 12.65 -3.02
CA ARG A 72 7.85 13.87 -2.73
C ARG A 72 7.97 14.79 -3.92
N ALA A 73 8.12 14.21 -5.12
CA ALA A 73 8.28 14.99 -6.34
C ALA A 73 7.02 15.82 -6.66
N VAL A 74 5.85 15.30 -6.29
CA VAL A 74 4.56 15.94 -6.63
C VAL A 74 3.86 16.58 -5.44
N ALA A 75 4.24 16.28 -4.19
CA ALA A 75 3.56 16.81 -3.00
C ALA A 75 3.33 18.33 -3.00
N PRO A 76 4.30 19.18 -3.40
CA PRO A 76 4.10 20.63 -3.39
C PRO A 76 2.99 21.15 -4.31
N GLN A 77 2.60 20.40 -5.34
CA GLN A 77 1.59 20.79 -6.32
C GLN A 77 0.22 20.14 -6.10
N LEU A 78 0.09 19.20 -5.15
CA LEU A 78 -1.18 18.52 -4.87
C LEU A 78 -2.16 19.47 -4.19
N ARG A 79 -3.41 19.47 -4.62
CA ARG A 79 -4.49 20.38 -4.18
C ARG A 79 -5.63 19.68 -3.42
N GLY A 80 -5.69 18.36 -3.49
CA GLY A 80 -6.68 17.50 -2.86
C GLY A 80 -6.57 17.46 -1.33
N ARG A 81 -7.71 17.32 -0.64
CA ARG A 81 -7.76 17.02 0.79
C ARG A 81 -7.13 15.65 1.08
N PHE A 82 -7.44 14.67 0.25
CA PHE A 82 -6.89 13.33 0.28
C PHE A 82 -6.00 13.08 -0.94
N VAL A 83 -4.88 12.40 -0.72
CA VAL A 83 -3.95 11.98 -1.77
C VAL A 83 -4.07 10.49 -1.94
N LEU A 84 -4.51 10.06 -3.12
CA LEU A 84 -4.48 8.66 -3.55
C LEU A 84 -3.13 8.42 -4.24
N PHE A 85 -2.45 7.34 -3.87
CA PHE A 85 -1.27 6.86 -4.56
C PHE A 85 -1.54 5.46 -5.07
N ALA A 86 -1.59 5.29 -6.38
CA ALA A 86 -2.05 4.06 -7.01
C ALA A 86 -1.16 3.61 -8.15
N HIS A 87 -1.22 2.32 -8.46
CA HIS A 87 -0.71 1.79 -9.71
C HIS A 87 -1.58 2.22 -10.90
N ASP A 88 -1.06 2.11 -12.11
CA ASP A 88 -1.82 2.44 -13.33
C ASP A 88 -2.81 1.34 -13.75
N ASP A 89 -2.73 0.17 -13.14
CA ASP A 89 -3.48 -1.04 -13.49
C ASP A 89 -4.61 -1.37 -12.48
N ILE A 90 -5.08 -0.36 -11.75
CA ILE A 90 -6.34 -0.45 -11.00
C ILE A 90 -7.53 0.05 -11.83
N GLU A 91 -8.71 -0.48 -11.54
CA GLU A 91 -9.95 -0.12 -12.21
C GLU A 91 -11.11 -0.09 -11.20
N LEU A 92 -11.91 0.97 -11.23
CA LEU A 92 -13.08 1.09 -10.37
C LEU A 92 -14.30 0.40 -11.00
N THR A 93 -14.53 -0.84 -10.61
CA THR A 93 -15.63 -1.66 -11.15
C THR A 93 -16.91 -1.56 -10.32
N ALA A 94 -16.79 -1.38 -9.01
CA ALA A 94 -17.92 -1.33 -8.08
C ALA A 94 -18.07 0.04 -7.42
N ASP A 95 -17.14 0.41 -6.54
CA ASP A 95 -17.22 1.63 -5.75
C ASP A 95 -16.71 2.86 -6.52
N GLY A 96 -17.07 4.04 -6.02
CA GLY A 96 -16.74 5.32 -6.65
C GLY A 96 -16.52 6.45 -5.65
N TYR A 97 -16.56 7.68 -6.15
CA TYR A 97 -16.29 8.90 -5.37
C TYR A 97 -17.07 8.94 -4.05
N THR A 98 -18.39 8.74 -4.13
CA THR A 98 -19.28 8.80 -2.96
C THR A 98 -18.93 7.76 -1.90
N ALA A 99 -18.60 6.54 -2.32
CA ALA A 99 -18.23 5.45 -1.41
C ALA A 99 -16.89 5.74 -0.71
N LEU A 100 -15.87 6.16 -1.48
CA LEU A 100 -14.57 6.50 -0.91
C LEU A 100 -14.67 7.67 0.07
N HIS A 101 -15.35 8.76 -0.32
CA HIS A 101 -15.57 9.92 0.53
C HIS A 101 -16.28 9.54 1.84
N ALA A 102 -17.34 8.73 1.77
CA ALA A 102 -18.07 8.28 2.95
C ALA A 102 -17.19 7.44 3.89
N VAL A 103 -16.43 6.50 3.35
CA VAL A 103 -15.54 5.62 4.13
C VAL A 103 -14.40 6.40 4.80
N LEU A 104 -13.81 7.39 4.10
CA LEU A 104 -12.75 8.23 4.67
C LEU A 104 -13.30 9.21 5.73
N THR A 105 -14.51 9.72 5.53
CA THR A 105 -15.20 10.57 6.53
C THR A 105 -15.48 9.78 7.82
N ASP A 106 -15.99 8.56 7.68
CA ASP A 106 -16.20 7.65 8.82
C ASP A 106 -14.89 7.28 9.51
N LEU A 107 -13.82 6.98 8.75
CA LEU A 107 -12.50 6.69 9.31
C LEU A 107 -11.94 7.89 10.09
N GLU A 108 -12.01 9.10 9.54
CA GLU A 108 -11.52 10.31 10.21
C GLU A 108 -12.30 10.63 11.50
N ALA A 109 -13.59 10.33 11.55
CA ALA A 109 -14.40 10.46 12.76
C ALA A 109 -14.04 9.42 13.84
N ARG A 110 -13.66 8.19 13.45
CA ARG A 110 -13.33 7.10 14.38
C ARG A 110 -11.90 7.18 14.92
N ASP A 111 -10.95 7.54 14.07
CA ASP A 111 -9.54 7.63 14.41
C ASP A 111 -8.92 8.89 13.78
N PRO A 112 -8.96 10.05 14.47
CA PRO A 112 -8.38 11.29 13.96
C PRO A 112 -6.87 11.23 13.68
N LEU A 113 -6.18 10.18 14.14
CA LEU A 113 -4.74 9.97 13.95
C LEU A 113 -4.42 9.02 12.80
N TRP A 114 -5.42 8.57 12.03
CA TRP A 114 -5.16 7.81 10.80
C TRP A 114 -4.29 8.61 9.83
N MET A 115 -3.33 7.92 9.22
CA MET A 115 -2.37 8.54 8.30
C MET A 115 -2.33 7.88 6.93
N VAL A 116 -2.66 6.59 6.84
CA VAL A 116 -2.70 5.88 5.56
C VAL A 116 -3.80 4.82 5.58
N ALA A 117 -4.49 4.67 4.47
CA ALA A 117 -5.37 3.55 4.23
C ALA A 117 -5.11 2.92 2.86
N GLY A 118 -5.57 1.69 2.64
CA GLY A 118 -5.48 0.99 1.37
C GLY A 118 -6.51 -0.12 1.26
N ASN A 119 -6.41 -0.98 0.25
CA ASN A 119 -7.39 -2.05 -0.02
C ASN A 119 -6.92 -3.45 0.43
N SER A 120 -5.65 -3.62 0.80
CA SER A 120 -5.08 -4.92 1.19
C SER A 120 -3.93 -4.71 2.18
N GLY A 121 -3.99 -5.38 3.33
CA GLY A 121 -3.02 -5.18 4.39
C GLY A 121 -3.10 -6.25 5.46
N LEU A 122 -2.09 -6.31 6.33
CA LEU A 122 -2.05 -7.27 7.44
C LEU A 122 -1.97 -6.58 8.79
N PHE A 123 -2.75 -7.10 9.73
CA PHE A 123 -2.51 -6.90 11.15
C PHE A 123 -1.98 -8.20 11.75
N THR A 124 -0.68 -8.24 12.06
CA THR A 124 0.01 -9.46 12.52
C THR A 124 -0.11 -10.59 11.48
N ASP A 125 -0.89 -11.63 11.77
CA ASP A 125 -1.13 -12.79 10.89
C ASP A 125 -2.44 -12.71 10.09
N THR A 126 -3.28 -11.72 10.35
CA THR A 126 -4.60 -11.60 9.71
C THR A 126 -4.50 -10.69 8.48
N LEU A 127 -4.88 -11.23 7.32
CA LEU A 127 -5.05 -10.48 6.08
C LEU A 127 -6.44 -9.83 6.05
N PHE A 128 -6.43 -8.52 5.83
CA PHE A 128 -7.61 -7.72 5.55
C PHE A 128 -7.50 -7.18 4.12
N ALA A 129 -8.39 -7.64 3.24
CA ALA A 129 -8.38 -7.29 1.82
C ALA A 129 -9.82 -7.02 1.31
N HIS A 130 -9.97 -6.01 0.45
CA HIS A 130 -11.23 -5.58 -0.17
C HIS A 130 -11.01 -5.21 -1.64
N LEU A 131 -10.66 -6.20 -2.46
CA LEU A 131 -10.36 -6.01 -3.88
C LEU A 131 -10.64 -7.29 -4.66
N ASP A 132 -10.74 -7.13 -5.98
CA ASP A 132 -10.66 -8.25 -6.93
C ASP A 132 -9.30 -8.19 -7.65
N ASP A 133 -8.60 -9.32 -7.73
CA ASP A 133 -7.31 -9.43 -8.42
C ASP A 133 -7.15 -10.81 -9.10
N PRO A 134 -6.03 -11.11 -9.79
CA PRO A 134 -5.82 -12.40 -10.45
C PRO A 134 -5.76 -13.61 -9.50
N HIS A 135 -5.60 -13.39 -8.19
CA HIS A 135 -5.57 -14.42 -7.15
C HIS A 135 -6.93 -14.66 -6.51
N GLY A 136 -7.89 -13.75 -6.69
CA GLY A 136 -9.29 -13.97 -6.32
C GLY A 136 -10.07 -12.71 -5.98
N THR A 137 -11.18 -12.94 -5.29
CA THR A 137 -12.13 -11.93 -4.83
C THR A 137 -12.09 -11.87 -3.32
N PHE A 138 -11.74 -10.71 -2.77
CA PHE A 138 -11.54 -10.51 -1.33
C PHE A 138 -12.46 -9.43 -0.79
N ARG A 139 -13.06 -9.66 0.37
CA ARG A 139 -13.92 -8.68 1.05
C ARG A 139 -13.55 -8.64 2.53
N LEU A 140 -13.62 -7.43 3.10
CA LEU A 140 -13.51 -7.26 4.54
C LEU A 140 -14.68 -7.94 5.26
N PRO A 141 -14.46 -8.37 6.52
CA PRO A 141 -15.56 -8.79 7.38
C PRO A 141 -16.41 -7.56 7.73
N GLY A 142 -17.46 -7.33 6.94
CA GLY A 142 -18.35 -6.18 7.08
C GLY A 142 -17.88 -4.93 6.33
N ASN A 143 -18.51 -3.79 6.64
CA ASN A 143 -18.33 -2.52 5.93
C ASN A 143 -17.63 -1.46 6.79
N THR A 144 -16.63 -1.85 7.58
CA THR A 144 -15.87 -0.93 8.45
C THR A 144 -14.37 -1.05 8.18
N PRO A 145 -13.60 0.06 8.25
CA PRO A 145 -12.15 0.02 8.19
C PRO A 145 -11.54 -0.92 9.22
N GLN A 146 -10.50 -1.66 8.83
CA GLN A 146 -9.77 -2.59 9.69
C GLN A 146 -8.34 -2.09 9.87
N GLN A 147 -7.89 -1.92 11.11
CA GLN A 147 -6.52 -1.45 11.37
C GLN A 147 -5.50 -2.49 10.90
N VAL A 148 -4.41 -2.04 10.26
CA VAL A 148 -3.31 -2.88 9.77
C VAL A 148 -1.96 -2.30 10.14
N ARG A 149 -0.89 -3.09 9.97
CA ARG A 149 0.51 -2.67 10.18
C ARG A 149 1.28 -2.51 8.86
N THR A 150 0.76 -3.05 7.77
CA THR A 150 1.36 -3.00 6.44
C THR A 150 0.23 -2.95 5.41
N LEU A 151 0.46 -2.26 4.31
CA LEU A 151 -0.44 -2.21 3.16
C LEU A 151 0.29 -2.64 1.89
N ASP A 152 -0.46 -3.16 0.93
CA ASP A 152 -0.04 -3.32 -0.46
C ASP A 152 0.10 -1.96 -1.14
N GLU A 153 0.89 -1.91 -2.22
CA GLU A 153 1.22 -0.68 -2.93
C GLU A 153 0.18 -0.26 -3.98
N ASN A 154 -0.70 -1.17 -4.41
CA ASN A 154 -1.58 -0.93 -5.55
C ASN A 154 -2.55 0.26 -5.37
N PHE A 155 -2.99 0.52 -4.13
CA PHE A 155 -3.91 1.58 -3.77
C PHE A 155 -3.67 2.01 -2.32
N LEU A 156 -3.18 3.23 -2.16
CA LEU A 156 -2.98 3.90 -0.88
C LEU A 156 -3.73 5.23 -0.90
N VAL A 157 -4.26 5.66 0.24
CA VAL A 157 -4.88 6.98 0.44
C VAL A 157 -4.43 7.58 1.75
N MET A 158 -4.12 8.87 1.74
CA MET A 158 -3.62 9.61 2.90
C MET A 158 -4.28 11.00 2.98
N PRO A 159 -4.52 11.56 4.18
CA PRO A 159 -4.88 12.96 4.31
C PRO A 159 -3.66 13.83 3.98
N ARG A 160 -3.79 14.80 3.05
CA ARG A 160 -2.69 15.65 2.60
C ARG A 160 -2.01 16.38 3.77
N ALA A 161 -2.79 16.81 4.75
CA ALA A 161 -2.29 17.52 5.94
C ALA A 161 -1.41 16.67 6.88
N ARG A 162 -1.47 15.34 6.77
CA ARG A 162 -0.66 14.41 7.59
C ARG A 162 0.03 13.36 6.70
N MET A 163 0.33 13.71 5.45
CA MET A 163 0.88 12.78 4.48
C MET A 163 2.22 12.21 4.96
N VAL A 164 2.37 10.90 4.83
CA VAL A 164 3.59 10.19 5.19
C VAL A 164 4.36 9.86 3.92
N PHE A 165 5.65 10.19 3.91
CA PHE A 165 6.52 9.87 2.79
C PHE A 165 7.25 8.55 3.04
N PRO A 166 7.52 7.74 1.99
CA PRO A 166 8.41 6.59 2.07
C PRO A 166 9.81 6.97 2.54
N SER A 167 10.77 6.06 2.56
CA SER A 167 12.15 6.29 2.94
C SER A 167 12.95 6.99 1.84
N VAL A 168 13.84 7.92 2.22
CA VAL A 168 14.74 8.60 1.26
C VAL A 168 15.95 7.75 0.86
N ASP A 169 16.34 6.79 1.70
CA ASP A 169 17.48 5.89 1.51
C ASP A 169 17.09 4.55 0.86
N LEU A 170 15.80 4.40 0.51
CA LEU A 170 15.28 3.27 -0.23
C LEU A 170 14.88 3.71 -1.64
N LYS A 171 14.77 2.73 -2.53
CA LYS A 171 14.45 2.89 -3.95
C LYS A 171 13.80 1.64 -4.52
N GLY A 172 13.08 1.79 -5.62
CA GLY A 172 12.37 0.74 -6.36
C GLY A 172 10.84 0.81 -6.24
N PHE A 173 10.19 -0.25 -6.72
CA PHE A 173 8.73 -0.33 -6.89
C PHE A 173 8.07 -1.33 -5.94
N HIS A 174 8.73 -1.68 -4.84
CA HIS A 174 8.27 -2.72 -3.93
C HIS A 174 8.35 -2.25 -2.48
N LEU A 175 7.39 -2.69 -1.67
CA LEU A 175 7.39 -2.53 -0.21
C LEU A 175 7.35 -1.07 0.28
N PHE A 176 7.07 -0.10 -0.60
CA PHE A 176 6.93 1.30 -0.18
C PHE A 176 5.62 1.55 0.58
N GLY A 177 4.57 0.74 0.35
CA GLY A 177 3.33 0.80 1.14
C GLY A 177 3.56 0.31 2.56
N THR A 178 4.35 -0.76 2.72
CA THR A 178 4.81 -1.24 4.02
C THR A 178 5.71 -0.21 4.74
N ASP A 179 6.61 0.42 4.01
CA ASP A 179 7.49 1.46 4.51
C ASP A 179 6.72 2.71 4.98
N ILE A 180 5.72 3.15 4.22
CA ILE A 180 4.79 4.22 4.61
C ILE A 180 4.06 3.85 5.91
N CYS A 181 3.57 2.62 6.07
CA CYS A 181 2.91 2.18 7.30
C CYS A 181 3.83 2.21 8.53
N LEU A 182 5.11 1.84 8.36
CA LEU A 182 6.10 1.93 9.43
C LEU A 182 6.36 3.38 9.83
N HIS A 183 6.52 4.28 8.85
CA HIS A 183 6.67 5.71 9.10
C HIS A 183 5.43 6.33 9.76
N ALA A 184 4.22 5.93 9.36
CA ALA A 184 2.97 6.35 10.01
C ALA A 184 2.97 5.97 11.50
N GLY A 185 3.35 4.73 11.82
CA GLY A 185 3.47 4.27 13.21
C GLY A 185 4.52 5.04 14.00
N PHE A 186 5.67 5.37 13.40
CA PHE A 186 6.70 6.19 14.04
C PHE A 186 6.26 7.64 14.28
N ALA A 187 5.39 8.17 13.43
CA ALA A 187 4.78 9.49 13.59
C ALA A 187 3.63 9.50 14.62
N GLY A 188 3.30 8.34 15.22
CA GLY A 188 2.23 8.20 16.20
C GLY A 188 0.84 8.00 15.60
N GLY A 189 0.74 7.74 14.30
CA GLY A 189 -0.51 7.47 13.61
C GLY A 189 -0.75 6.00 13.30
N THR A 190 -1.81 5.76 12.53
CA THR A 190 -2.34 4.41 12.25
C THR A 190 -2.56 4.18 10.75
N ALA A 191 -2.62 2.89 10.38
CA ALA A 191 -2.87 2.43 9.02
C ALA A 191 -4.11 1.53 8.95
N TYR A 192 -4.87 1.56 7.86
CA TYR A 192 -6.13 0.81 7.71
C TYR A 192 -6.30 0.15 6.34
N THR A 193 -6.88 -1.04 6.30
CA THR A 193 -7.58 -1.52 5.11
C THR A 193 -9.02 -1.00 5.14
N ILE A 194 -9.50 -0.37 4.07
CA ILE A 194 -10.83 0.20 3.96
C ILE A 194 -11.75 -0.61 3.04
N PRO A 195 -13.08 -0.60 3.26
CA PRO A 195 -14.05 -1.22 2.38
C PRO A 195 -14.29 -0.35 1.14
N PHE A 196 -13.31 -0.32 0.23
CA PHE A 196 -13.41 0.36 -1.07
C PHE A 196 -13.02 -0.62 -2.17
N LEU A 197 -14.03 -1.17 -2.84
CA LEU A 197 -13.88 -2.23 -3.82
C LEU A 197 -13.43 -1.71 -5.18
N LEU A 198 -12.27 -2.22 -5.61
CA LEU A 198 -11.70 -2.02 -6.94
C LEU A 198 -11.13 -3.33 -7.50
N THR A 199 -10.82 -3.32 -8.78
CA THR A 199 -10.10 -4.41 -9.45
C THR A 199 -8.64 -4.02 -9.68
N HIS A 200 -7.70 -4.86 -9.26
CA HIS A 200 -6.27 -4.71 -9.54
C HIS A 200 -5.86 -5.78 -10.56
N HIS A 201 -5.37 -5.37 -11.73
CA HIS A 201 -5.22 -6.29 -12.87
C HIS A 201 -3.93 -7.13 -12.84
N SER A 202 -2.98 -6.81 -11.96
CA SER A 202 -1.74 -7.60 -11.82
C SER A 202 -1.63 -8.30 -10.46
N GLY A 203 -0.99 -9.47 -10.46
CA GLY A 203 -0.79 -10.27 -9.24
C GLY A 203 0.61 -10.14 -8.63
N GLY A 204 1.48 -9.32 -9.20
CA GLY A 204 2.91 -9.25 -8.86
C GLY A 204 3.69 -10.52 -9.20
N LYS A 205 5.03 -10.42 -9.26
CA LYS A 205 5.93 -11.57 -9.40
C LYS A 205 7.18 -11.38 -8.53
N PRO A 206 7.69 -12.43 -7.86
CA PRO A 206 8.95 -12.35 -7.14
C PRO A 206 10.12 -12.04 -8.08
N SER A 207 10.72 -10.85 -7.94
CA SER A 207 11.86 -10.39 -8.74
C SER A 207 13.16 -10.32 -7.92
N PRO A 208 14.35 -10.32 -8.55
CA PRO A 208 15.60 -9.97 -7.87
C PRO A 208 15.53 -8.61 -7.17
N GLU A 209 14.88 -7.63 -7.80
CA GLU A 209 14.67 -6.27 -7.28
C GLU A 209 13.82 -6.31 -6.01
N PHE A 210 12.77 -7.14 -5.97
CA PHE A 210 11.95 -7.36 -4.79
C PHE A 210 12.80 -7.89 -3.62
N ARG A 211 13.59 -8.94 -3.85
CA ARG A 211 14.45 -9.53 -2.81
C ARG A 211 15.49 -8.53 -2.30
N ALA A 212 16.08 -7.74 -3.20
CA ALA A 212 17.04 -6.71 -2.82
C ALA A 212 16.38 -5.60 -1.99
N THR A 213 15.17 -5.17 -2.36
CA THR A 213 14.40 -4.15 -1.63
C THR A 213 14.01 -4.63 -0.25
N LYS A 214 13.52 -5.86 -0.16
CA LYS A 214 13.22 -6.53 1.10
C LYS A 214 14.43 -6.54 2.05
N ALA A 215 15.60 -6.95 1.55
CA ALA A 215 16.82 -6.97 2.35
C ALA A 215 17.25 -5.56 2.81
N ARG A 216 17.06 -4.53 1.98
CA ARG A 216 17.34 -3.13 2.37
C ARG A 216 16.41 -2.67 3.50
N ILE A 217 15.12 -2.95 3.41
CA ILE A 217 14.13 -2.65 4.47
C ILE A 217 14.50 -3.38 5.77
N GLU A 218 14.72 -4.69 5.70
CA GLU A 218 15.09 -5.51 6.87
C GLU A 218 16.34 -4.95 7.57
N ASN A 219 17.39 -4.62 6.80
CA ASN A 219 18.61 -4.03 7.33
C ASN A 219 18.41 -2.63 7.89
N LYS A 220 17.63 -1.77 7.20
CA LYS A 220 17.35 -0.40 7.64
C LYS A 220 16.68 -0.41 9.00
N TYR A 221 15.53 -1.08 9.12
CA TYR A 221 14.73 -1.02 10.34
C TYR A 221 15.37 -1.78 11.51
N ALA A 222 16.17 -2.82 11.23
CA ALA A 222 17.00 -3.45 12.26
C ALA A 222 18.00 -2.47 12.91
N ARG A 223 18.57 -1.52 12.14
CA ARG A 223 19.48 -0.48 12.68
C ARG A 223 18.77 0.49 13.61
N PHE A 224 17.46 0.67 13.46
CA PHE A 224 16.61 1.45 14.37
C PHE A 224 16.05 0.63 15.54
N GLY A 225 16.54 -0.60 15.74
CA GLY A 225 16.14 -1.44 16.86
C GLY A 225 14.82 -2.19 16.67
N ILE A 226 14.18 -2.12 15.48
CA ILE A 226 13.06 -3.01 15.16
C ILE A 226 13.59 -4.44 15.08
N ARG A 227 12.85 -5.37 15.71
CA ARG A 227 13.19 -6.79 15.75
C ARG A 227 11.96 -7.65 15.52
N GLY A 228 12.19 -8.88 15.08
CA GLY A 228 11.15 -9.89 14.94
C GLY A 228 10.60 -9.97 13.51
N LEU A 229 9.32 -10.30 13.41
CA LEU A 229 8.61 -10.54 12.15
C LEU A 229 7.55 -9.47 11.95
N LEU A 230 7.50 -8.91 10.75
CA LEU A 230 6.38 -8.12 10.26
C LEU A 230 5.90 -8.75 8.96
N LYS A 231 4.63 -9.12 8.89
CA LYS A 231 4.05 -9.65 7.66
C LYS A 231 3.51 -8.53 6.80
N ALA A 232 3.67 -8.65 5.49
CA ALA A 232 3.10 -7.77 4.47
C ALA A 232 2.44 -8.61 3.37
N PRO A 233 1.49 -8.07 2.59
CA PRO A 233 0.74 -8.82 1.58
C PRO A 233 1.63 -9.62 0.62
N SER A 234 2.79 -9.05 0.24
CA SER A 234 3.73 -9.64 -0.70
C SER A 234 4.86 -10.47 -0.07
N SER A 235 5.19 -10.29 1.21
CA SER A 235 6.22 -11.07 1.92
C SER A 235 6.29 -10.80 3.42
N ASP A 236 6.79 -11.78 4.16
CA ASP A 236 7.27 -11.66 5.54
C ASP A 236 8.62 -10.93 5.65
N LEU A 237 8.71 -9.86 6.42
CA LEU A 237 9.92 -9.09 6.75
C LEU A 237 10.50 -9.52 8.10
N HIS A 238 11.78 -9.89 8.11
CA HIS A 238 12.48 -10.41 9.28
C HIS A 238 13.56 -9.41 9.73
N PHE A 239 13.33 -8.76 10.86
CA PHE A 239 14.21 -7.72 11.38
C PHE A 239 15.17 -8.25 12.44
N GLY A 240 16.46 -7.93 12.25
CA GLY A 240 17.54 -8.23 13.19
C GLY A 240 17.78 -9.72 13.44
N TRP A 241 18.46 -10.03 14.54
CA TRP A 241 18.80 -11.41 14.89
C TRP A 241 17.56 -12.26 15.21
N GLN A 242 16.55 -11.70 15.89
CA GLN A 242 15.30 -12.39 16.21
C GLN A 242 14.55 -12.77 14.93
N GLY A 243 14.43 -11.86 13.96
CA GLY A 243 13.88 -12.16 12.65
C GLY A 243 14.70 -13.23 11.92
N SER A 244 16.03 -13.19 12.01
CA SER A 244 16.89 -14.22 11.40
C SER A 244 16.66 -15.62 11.98
N VAL A 245 16.43 -15.73 13.30
CA VAL A 245 16.07 -17.00 13.96
C VAL A 245 14.69 -17.48 13.51
N LEU A 246 13.69 -16.59 13.48
CA LEU A 246 12.35 -16.90 12.98
C LEU A 246 12.37 -17.39 11.53
N ARG A 247 13.18 -16.76 10.66
CA ARG A 247 13.35 -17.18 9.27
C ARG A 247 13.87 -18.61 9.17
N LYS A 248 14.92 -18.95 9.93
CA LYS A 248 15.51 -20.30 9.93
C LYS A 248 14.53 -21.36 10.44
N THR A 249 13.80 -21.05 11.51
CA THR A 249 12.81 -21.96 12.08
C THR A 249 11.61 -22.17 11.15
N ASN A 250 11.12 -21.12 10.48
CA ASN A 250 10.06 -21.22 9.47
C ASN A 250 10.49 -22.07 8.25
N ILE A 251 11.71 -21.90 7.75
CA ILE A 251 12.25 -22.73 6.66
C ILE A 251 12.31 -24.20 7.09
N ALA A 252 12.83 -24.49 8.28
CA ALA A 252 12.90 -25.85 8.81
C ALA A 252 11.51 -26.48 8.98
N ALA A 253 10.55 -25.72 9.53
CA ALA A 253 9.17 -26.17 9.70
C ALA A 253 8.48 -26.46 8.35
N THR A 254 8.72 -25.63 7.33
CA THR A 254 8.17 -25.82 5.99
C THR A 254 8.74 -27.08 5.34
N TRP A 255 10.06 -27.27 5.44
CA TRP A 255 10.73 -28.49 4.96
C TRP A 255 10.20 -29.75 5.66
N LEU A 256 10.02 -29.71 6.98
CA LEU A 256 9.41 -30.79 7.76
C LEU A 256 7.99 -31.10 7.28
N ARG A 257 7.13 -30.10 7.11
CA ARG A 257 5.74 -30.27 6.61
C ARG A 257 5.71 -30.87 5.20
N GLN A 258 6.61 -30.43 4.32
CA GLN A 258 6.71 -31.01 2.97
C GLN A 258 7.15 -32.47 3.01
N LYS A 259 8.11 -32.81 3.89
CA LYS A 259 8.60 -34.18 4.04
C LYS A 259 7.55 -35.11 4.63
N THR A 260 6.83 -34.67 5.67
CA THR A 260 5.74 -35.45 6.28
C THR A 260 4.55 -35.58 5.33
N GLY A 261 4.18 -34.53 4.59
CA GLY A 261 3.15 -34.60 3.56
C GLY A 261 3.49 -35.59 2.44
N ARG A 262 4.75 -35.60 1.98
CA ARG A 262 5.23 -36.55 0.96
C ARG A 262 5.25 -38.00 1.46
N LEU A 263 5.62 -38.22 2.72
CA LEU A 263 5.53 -39.54 3.36
C LEU A 263 4.07 -40.01 3.48
N ALA A 264 3.16 -39.13 3.92
CA ALA A 264 1.74 -39.45 4.01
C ALA A 264 1.14 -39.83 2.63
N GLN A 265 1.54 -39.15 1.55
CA GLN A 265 1.15 -39.52 0.19
C GLN A 265 1.69 -40.88 -0.26
N ILE A 266 2.93 -41.25 0.11
CA ILE A 266 3.52 -42.56 -0.20
C ILE A 266 2.76 -43.68 0.53
N PHE A 267 2.49 -43.51 1.83
CA PHE A 267 1.72 -44.49 2.60
C PHE A 267 0.28 -44.64 2.10
N ALA A 268 -0.38 -43.54 1.72
CA ALA A 268 -1.72 -43.59 1.13
C ALA A 268 -1.75 -44.32 -0.22
N ARG A 269 -0.68 -44.23 -1.02
CA ARG A 269 -0.56 -44.91 -2.32
C ARG A 269 -0.31 -46.42 -2.15
N SER A 270 0.59 -46.79 -1.25
CA SER A 270 0.84 -48.19 -0.89
C SER A 270 -0.37 -48.88 -0.26
N ALA A 271 -1.15 -48.16 0.55
CA ALA A 271 -2.40 -48.68 1.10
C ALA A 271 -3.47 -48.94 0.02
N ARG A 272 -3.52 -48.12 -1.04
CA ARG A 272 -4.45 -48.31 -2.18
C ARG A 272 -4.05 -49.50 -3.06
N GLU A 273 -2.77 -49.68 -3.35
CA GLU A 273 -2.25 -50.82 -4.12
C GLU A 273 -2.50 -52.18 -3.42
N ASN A 274 -2.45 -52.20 -2.08
CA ASN A 274 -2.76 -53.39 -1.28
C ASN A 274 -4.26 -53.71 -1.17
N THR A 275 -5.16 -52.75 -1.45
CA THR A 275 -6.61 -52.99 -1.50
C THR A 275 -7.12 -53.42 -2.88
N GLU A 276 -6.38 -53.15 -3.96
CA GLU A 276 -6.75 -53.59 -5.33
C GLU A 276 -6.20 -54.98 -5.68
N THR A 277 -5.40 -55.60 -4.80
CA THR A 277 -4.81 -56.94 -4.97
C THR A 277 -5.47 -58.03 -4.10
N LYS A 278 -6.66 -57.76 -3.55
CA LYS A 278 -7.52 -58.75 -2.87
C LYS A 278 -8.87 -58.85 -3.57
#